data_AF-A0A7K6N6V7-F1
#
_entry.id   AF-A0A7K6N6V7-F1
#
_cell.length_a   1.000
_cell.length_b   1.000
_cell.length_c   1.000
_cell.angle_alpha   90.00
_cell.angle_beta   90.00
_cell.angle_gamma   90.00
#
_symmetry.space_group_name_H-M   'P 1'
#
loop_
_entity.id
_entity.type
_entity.pdbx_description
1 polymer ?
#
loop_
_entity_poly.entity_id
_entity_poly.type
_entity_poly.pdbx_seq_one_letter_code
_entity_poly.pdbx_strand_id
1 'polypeptide(L)' 'EQRFEQTFGLGRKGFPPLQRRFAQAALSDMLGGMGYFHGRSLVQSPLQERPLPAPEAALFTAVPSRSFFP' A
#
# COMPACT_ATOMS: atom_id res chain seq x y z
N GLU A 1 11.90 10.58 -11.96
CA GLU A 1 12.23 11.84 -11.23
C GLU A 1 11.38 13.04 -11.64
N GLN A 2 11.24 13.37 -12.93
CA GLN A 2 10.44 14.54 -13.37
C GLN A 2 9.00 14.55 -12.83
N ARG A 3 8.25 13.45 -12.96
CA ARG A 3 6.88 13.35 -12.42
C ARG A 3 6.81 13.60 -10.91
N PHE A 4 7.76 13.06 -10.14
CA PHE A 4 7.79 13.27 -8.69
C PHE A 4 7.99 14.74 -8.33
N GLU A 5 8.93 15.43 -8.99
CA GLU A 5 9.15 16.87 -8.75
C GLU A 5 7.97 17.72 -9.24
N GLN A 6 7.32 17.35 -10.35
CA GLN A 6 6.12 18.02 -10.82
C GLN A 6 4.96 17.90 -9.82
N THR A 7 4.76 16.71 -9.24
CA THR A 7 3.69 16.44 -8.25
C THR A 7 3.96 17.11 -6.90
N PHE A 8 5.15 16.95 -6.33
CA PHE A 8 5.44 17.35 -4.94
C PHE A 8 6.19 18.68 -4.82
N GLY A 9 6.95 19.08 -5.85
CA GLY A 9 7.67 20.36 -5.91
C GLY A 9 8.72 20.56 -4.82
N LEU A 10 9.31 19.48 -4.28
CA LEU A 10 10.17 19.56 -3.10
C LEU A 10 11.45 20.35 -3.34
N GLY A 11 11.99 20.32 -4.56
CA GLY A 11 13.13 21.17 -4.92
C GLY A 11 12.76 22.65 -4.91
N ARG A 12 11.62 23.00 -5.51
CA ARG A 12 11.09 24.39 -5.51
C ARG A 12 10.74 24.90 -4.12
N LYS A 13 10.35 24.00 -3.20
CA LYS A 13 10.09 24.31 -1.79
C LYS A 13 11.36 24.47 -0.95
N GLY A 14 12.55 24.29 -1.54
CA GLY A 14 13.83 24.48 -0.84
C GLY A 14 14.29 23.29 0.00
N PHE A 15 13.69 22.11 -0.15
CA PHE A 15 14.14 20.93 0.58
C PHE A 15 15.50 20.43 0.06
N PRO A 16 16.43 20.05 0.96
CA PRO A 16 17.76 19.61 0.57
C PRO A 16 17.73 18.28 -0.21
N PRO A 17 18.73 18.01 -1.08
CA PRO A 17 18.75 16.82 -1.94
C PRO A 17 18.58 15.49 -1.20
N LEU A 18 19.11 15.36 0.03
CA LEU A 18 18.97 14.14 0.82
C LEU A 18 17.52 13.86 1.22
N GLN A 19 16.77 14.88 1.65
CA GLN A 19 15.36 14.73 2.02
C GLN A 19 14.48 14.44 0.81
N ARG A 20 14.81 15.03 -0.35
CA ARG A 20 14.13 14.73 -1.62
C ARG A 20 14.31 13.26 -2.02
N ARG A 21 15.54 12.74 -1.91
CA ARG A 21 15.84 11.32 -2.16
C ARG A 21 15.12 10.39 -1.17
N PHE A 22 15.09 10.75 0.12
CA PHE A 22 14.33 10.02 1.12
C PHE A 22 12.83 9.93 0.77
N ALA A 23 12.22 11.05 0.40
CA ALA A 23 10.81 11.08 0.03
C ALA A 23 10.51 10.25 -1.24
N GLN A 24 11.44 10.24 -2.22
CA GLN A 24 11.33 9.36 -3.39
C GLN A 24 11.38 7.89 -3.01
N ALA A 25 12.29 7.50 -2.11
CA ALA A 25 12.40 6.13 -1.63
C ALA A 25 11.11 5.72 -0.88
N ALA A 26 10.62 6.55 0.05
CA ALA A 26 9.41 6.27 0.81
C ALA A 26 8.17 6.07 -0.10
N LEU A 27 8.02 6.90 -1.13
CA LEU A 27 6.94 6.73 -2.12
C LEU A 27 7.13 5.43 -2.92
N SER A 28 8.36 5.15 -3.35
CA SER A 28 8.70 3.96 -4.13
C SER A 28 8.42 2.68 -3.34
N ASP A 29 8.72 2.66 -2.05
CA ASP A 29 8.45 1.52 -1.17
C ASP A 29 6.94 1.28 -1.01
N MET A 30 6.15 2.34 -0.82
CA MET A 30 4.69 2.23 -0.70
C MET A 30 4.05 1.75 -2.00
N LEU A 31 4.48 2.28 -3.15
CA LEU A 31 4.03 1.81 -4.47
C LEU A 31 4.48 0.37 -4.76
N GLY A 32 5.71 0.02 -4.38
CA GLY A 32 6.25 -1.34 -4.47
C GLY A 32 5.57 -2.33 -3.53
N GLY A 33 4.78 -1.84 -2.57
CA GLY A 33 3.89 -2.62 -1.73
C GLY A 33 2.48 -2.81 -2.30
N MET A 34 2.17 -2.30 -3.50
CA MET A 34 0.87 -2.58 -4.12
C MET A 34 0.80 -4.01 -4.66
N GLY A 35 -0.26 -4.73 -4.28
CA GLY A 35 -0.50 -6.13 -4.65
C GLY A 35 -1.94 -6.36 -5.11
N TYR A 36 -2.13 -7.45 -5.85
CA TYR A 36 -3.43 -7.98 -6.24
C TYR A 36 -3.70 -9.27 -5.45
N PHE A 37 -4.82 -9.29 -4.74
CA PHE A 37 -5.24 -10.39 -3.88
C PHE A 37 -6.55 -10.95 -4.37
N HIS A 38 -6.70 -12.28 -4.33
CA HIS A 38 -7.92 -12.97 -4.73
C HIS A 38 -8.15 -14.18 -3.85
N GLY A 39 -9.38 -14.35 -3.39
CA GLY A 39 -9.78 -15.50 -2.60
C GLY A 39 -10.96 -15.19 -1.69
N ARG A 40 -11.09 -15.99 -0.62
CA ARG A 40 -12.22 -15.94 0.30
C ARG A 40 -11.72 -15.61 1.71
N SER A 41 -12.27 -14.56 2.32
CA SER A 41 -12.04 -14.27 3.73
C SER A 41 -12.86 -15.21 4.62
N LEU A 42 -12.37 -15.48 5.82
CA LEU A 42 -13.17 -16.11 6.86
C LEU A 42 -13.95 -15.04 7.65
N VAL A 43 -15.26 -15.18 7.72
CA VAL A 43 -16.16 -14.24 8.39
C VAL A 43 -16.90 -14.94 9.50
N GLN A 44 -16.83 -14.38 10.71
CA GLN A 44 -17.57 -14.84 11.88
C GLN A 44 -18.82 -13.98 12.05
N SER A 45 -20.00 -14.61 12.04
CA SER A 45 -21.27 -13.93 12.34
C SER A 45 -21.78 -14.29 13.73
N PRO A 46 -22.63 -13.46 14.36
CA PRO A 46 -23.25 -13.79 15.65
C PRO A 46 -24.19 -15.01 15.61
N LEU A 47 -24.59 -15.44 14.41
CA LEU A 47 -25.57 -16.51 14.20
C LEU A 47 -24.93 -17.89 13.99
N GLN A 48 -23.59 -17.96 13.99
CA GLN A 48 -22.85 -19.18 13.67
C GLN A 48 -21.75 -19.41 14.70
N GLU A 49 -21.48 -20.67 15.04
CA GLU A 49 -20.45 -21.00 16.03
C GLU A 49 -19.01 -20.94 15.49
N ARG A 50 -18.83 -21.03 14.17
CA ARG A 50 -17.51 -21.07 13.52
C ARG A 50 -17.44 -20.10 12.33
N PRO A 51 -16.25 -19.56 12.00
CA PRO A 51 -16.11 -18.67 10.85
C PRO A 51 -16.39 -19.44 9.56
N LEU A 52 -17.11 -18.80 8.63
CA LEU A 52 -17.39 -19.36 7.31
C LEU A 52 -16.68 -18.57 6.21
N PRO A 53 -16.34 -19.22 5.08
CA PRO A 53 -15.82 -18.52 3.92
C PRO A 53 -16.85 -17.55 3.33
N ALA A 54 -16.48 -16.28 3.22
CA ALA A 54 -17.22 -15.27 2.47
C ALA A 54 -17.25 -15.63 0.96
N PRO A 55 -18.08 -14.95 0.15
CA PRO A 55 -17.94 -14.96 -1.29
C PRO A 55 -16.52 -14.59 -1.72
N GLU A 56 -16.10 -15.10 -2.87
CA GLU A 56 -14.80 -14.78 -3.43
C GLU A 56 -14.74 -13.34 -3.90
N ALA A 57 -13.60 -12.68 -3.65
CA ALA A 57 -13.40 -11.28 -3.99
C ALA A 57 -11.95 -11.02 -4.43
N ALA A 58 -11.80 -9.95 -5.23
CA ALA A 58 -10.52 -9.41 -5.64
C ALA A 58 -10.25 -8.07 -4.93
N LEU A 59 -8.99 -7.81 -4.58
CA LEU A 59 -8.57 -6.53 -4.02
C LEU A 59 -7.21 -6.12 -4.60
N PHE A 60 -7.13 -4.91 -5.15
CA PHE A 60 -5.87 -4.27 -5.51
C PHE A 60 -5.58 -3.14 -4.53
N THR A 61 -4.55 -3.30 -3.69
CA THR A 61 -4.25 -2.35 -2.61
C THR A 61 -2.75 -2.31 -2.31
N ALA A 62 -2.30 -1.19 -1.72
CA ALA A 62 -1.02 -1.15 -1.02
C ALA A 62 -1.11 -1.93 0.30
N VAL A 63 0.04 -2.48 0.73
CA VAL A 63 0.18 -3.21 1.99
C VAL A 63 0.97 -2.39 3.02
N PRO A 64 0.69 -2.53 4.34
CA PRO A 64 1.44 -1.81 5.37
C PRO A 64 2.90 -2.24 5.46
N SER A 65 3.20 -3.52 5.23
CA SER A 65 4.55 -4.06 5.23
C SER A 65 4.62 -5.35 4.43
N ARG A 66 5.47 -5.38 3.40
CA ARG A 66 5.65 -6.55 2.52
C ARG A 66 6.15 -7.79 3.25
N SER A 67 6.90 -7.61 4.35
CA SER A 67 7.51 -8.72 5.09
C SER A 67 6.59 -9.31 6.17
N PHE A 68 5.63 -8.54 6.67
CA PHE A 68 4.80 -8.93 7.82
C PHE A 68 3.31 -9.02 7.48
N PHE A 69 2.83 -8.19 6.57
CA PHE A 69 1.43 -8.06 6.20
C PHE A 69 1.29 -7.96 4.67
N PRO A 70 1.71 -8.99 3.92
CA PRO A 70 1.52 -9.02 2.49
C PRO A 70 0.04 -9.10 2.12
#